data_AF-A0A7R6XYW8-F1
#
_entry.id   AF-A0A7R6XYW8-F1
#
_cell.length_a   1.000
_cell.length_b   1.000
_cell.length_c   1.000
_cell.angle_alpha   90.00
_cell.angle_beta   90.00
_cell.angle_gamma   90.00
#
_symmetry.space_group_name_H-M   'P 1'
#
loop_
_entity.id
_entity.type
_entity.pdbx_description
1 polymer ?
#
loop_
_entity_poly.entity_id
_entity_poly.type
_entity_poly.pdbx_seq_one_letter_code
_entity_poly.pdbx_strand_id
1 'polypeptide(L)' 'MTATVAAWRTYGPAVIPLPHPSWRSTVWLRRNPWFENELAPHLRTRVAAILGDAAAPHQSTS' A
#
# COMPACT_ATOMS: atom_id res chain seq x y z
N MET A 1 -5.34 11.27 -10.43
CA MET A 1 -4.68 10.80 -9.19
C MET A 1 -5.68 10.17 -8.23
N THR A 2 -6.69 10.89 -7.73
CA THR A 2 -7.62 10.34 -6.72
C THR A 2 -8.35 9.07 -7.16
N ALA A 3 -8.96 9.06 -8.34
CA ALA A 3 -9.69 7.88 -8.84
C ALA A 3 -8.76 6.66 -9.00
N THR A 4 -7.53 6.88 -9.48
CA THR A 4 -6.50 5.84 -9.60
C THR A 4 -6.12 5.25 -8.24
N VAL A 5 -5.89 6.10 -7.23
CA VAL A 5 -5.55 5.64 -5.88
C VAL A 5 -6.77 5.00 -5.22
N ALA A 6 -7.99 5.49 -5.44
CA ALA A 6 -9.20 4.91 -4.88
C ALA A 6 -9.52 3.52 -5.46
N ALA A 7 -9.19 3.30 -6.73
CA ALA A 7 -9.30 2.00 -7.39
C ALA A 7 -8.15 1.04 -7.04
N TRP A 8 -7.37 1.29 -5.97
CA TRP A 8 -6.23 0.45 -5.58
C TRP A 8 -6.54 -1.05 -5.48
N ARG A 9 -7.78 -1.42 -5.11
CA ARG A 9 -8.23 -2.82 -5.04
C ARG A 9 -8.30 -3.52 -6.40
N THR A 10 -8.41 -2.77 -7.49
CA THR A 10 -8.55 -3.33 -8.86
C THR A 10 -7.23 -3.55 -9.57
N TYR A 11 -6.12 -2.95 -9.10
CA TYR A 11 -4.80 -3.09 -9.71
C TYR A 11 -4.09 -4.41 -9.34
N GLY A 12 -4.70 -5.21 -8.46
CA GLY A 12 -4.19 -6.53 -8.07
C GLY A 12 -3.13 -6.47 -6.96
N PRO A 13 -2.77 -7.60 -6.36
CA PRO A 13 -1.88 -7.65 -5.20
C PRO A 13 -0.45 -7.17 -5.51
N ALA A 14 -0.04 -7.18 -6.78
CA ALA A 14 1.31 -6.82 -7.18
C ALA A 14 1.58 -5.31 -7.22
N VAL A 15 0.54 -4.49 -7.41
CA VAL A 15 0.71 -3.04 -7.64
C VAL A 15 -0.31 -2.25 -6.83
N ILE A 16 0.19 -1.35 -5.98
CA ILE A 16 -0.65 -0.43 -5.21
C ILE A 16 -0.24 1.01 -5.57
N PRO A 17 -1.11 1.80 -6.23
CA PRO A 17 -0.81 3.19 -6.55
C PRO A 17 -0.82 4.06 -5.29
N LEU A 18 0.23 4.87 -5.07
CA LEU A 18 0.36 5.76 -3.91
C LEU A 18 0.50 7.23 -4.34
N PRO A 19 -0.04 8.17 -3.55
CA PRO A 19 0.23 9.59 -3.76
C PRO A 19 1.71 9.88 -3.47
N HIS A 20 2.30 10.81 -4.21
CA HIS A 20 3.68 11.23 -3.98
C HIS A 20 3.84 11.85 -2.58
N PRO A 21 4.91 11.56 -1.83
CA PRO A 21 5.13 12.08 -0.47
C PRO A 21 5.62 13.54 -0.43
N SER A 22 5.04 14.44 -1.24
CA SER A 22 5.34 15.87 -1.20
C SER A 22 4.32 16.64 -0.36
N TRP A 23 4.65 17.85 0.11
CA TRP A 23 3.74 18.70 0.89
C TRP A 23 2.36 18.95 0.22
N ARG A 24 2.27 18.82 -1.11
CA ARG A 24 1.01 18.93 -1.86
C ARG A 24 0.05 17.77 -1.59
N SER A 25 0.54 16.61 -1.17
CA SER A 25 -0.32 15.47 -0.84
C SER A 25 -0.98 15.58 0.54
N THR A 26 -0.49 16.43 1.45
CA THR A 26 -1.10 16.65 2.77
C THR A 26 -2.55 17.16 2.65
N VAL A 27 -2.81 18.12 1.77
CA VAL A 27 -4.17 18.62 1.51
C VAL A 27 -5.05 17.54 0.88
N TRP A 28 -4.47 16.71 0.02
CA TRP A 28 -5.16 15.59 -0.60
C TRP A 28 -5.55 14.52 0.43
N LEU A 29 -4.65 14.17 1.36
CA LEU A 29 -4.91 13.20 2.44
C LEU A 29 -6.07 13.66 3.31
N ARG A 30 -6.11 14.93 3.71
CA ARG A 30 -7.24 15.50 4.49
C ARG A 30 -8.58 15.42 3.75
N ARG A 31 -8.58 15.46 2.41
CA ARG A 31 -9.79 15.33 1.59
C ARG A 31 -10.15 13.86 1.27
N ASN A 32 -9.27 12.92 1.58
CA ASN A 32 -9.41 11.50 1.26
C ASN A 32 -9.14 10.64 2.51
N PRO A 33 -9.99 10.74 3.56
CA PRO A 33 -9.75 10.05 4.83
C PRO A 33 -9.71 8.52 4.71
N TRP A 34 -10.33 7.97 3.66
CA TRP A 34 -10.25 6.54 3.30
C TRP A 34 -8.81 6.07 3.05
N PHE A 35 -7.88 6.97 2.68
CA PHE A 35 -6.47 6.61 2.51
C PHE A 35 -5.88 6.12 3.84
N GLU A 36 -6.10 6.86 4.93
CA GLU A 36 -5.59 6.52 6.25
C GLU A 36 -6.40 5.41 6.91
N ASN A 37 -7.72 5.36 6.68
CA ASN A 37 -8.60 4.39 7.32
C ASN A 37 -8.60 3.00 6.66
N GLU A 38 -8.29 2.92 5.36
CA GLU A 38 -8.38 1.66 4.60
C GLU A 38 -7.06 1.28 3.94
N LEU A 39 -6.49 2.17 3.13
CA LEU A 39 -5.33 1.83 2.30
C LEU A 39 -4.05 1.70 3.14
N ALA A 40 -3.80 2.62 4.09
CA ALA A 40 -2.62 2.58 4.93
C ALA A 40 -2.54 1.33 5.83
N PRO A 41 -3.61 0.87 6.51
CA PRO A 41 -3.62 -0.39 7.23
C PRO A 41 -3.35 -1.59 6.31
N HIS A 42 -3.97 -1.62 5.13
CA HIS A 42 -3.75 -2.69 4.15
C HIS A 42 -2.27 -2.78 3.70
N LEU A 43 -1.67 -1.64 3.40
CA LEU A 43 -0.25 -1.55 3.04
C LEU A 43 0.65 -2.06 4.17
N ARG A 44 0.39 -1.66 5.41
CA ARG A 44 1.16 -2.11 6.58
C ARG A 44 1.09 -3.63 6.73
N THR A 45 -0.11 -4.22 6.63
CA THR A 45 -0.28 -5.68 6.70
C THR A 45 0.49 -6.38 5.58
N ARG A 46 0.44 -5.86 4.34
CA ARG A 46 1.13 -6.46 3.20
C ARG A 46 2.65 -6.38 3.32
N VAL A 47 3.18 -5.23 3.74
CA VAL A 47 4.62 -5.05 3.98
C VAL A 47 5.08 -5.95 5.12
N ALA A 48 4.33 -6.03 6.21
CA ALA A 48 4.65 -6.93 7.33
C ALA A 48 4.65 -8.41 6.91
N ALA A 49 3.69 -8.83 6.08
CA ALA A 49 3.66 -10.18 5.53
C ALA A 49 4.90 -10.46 4.66
N ILE A 50 5.30 -9.53 3.79
CA ILE A 50 6.49 -9.70 2.92
C ILE A 50 7.77 -9.75 3.75
N LEU A 51 7.92 -8.86 4.74
CA LEU A 51 9.10 -8.84 5.61
C LEU A 51 9.13 -10.02 6.58
N GLY A 52 7.96 -10.51 7.01
CA GLY A 52 7.80 -11.69 7.86
C GLY A 52 8.03 -13.01 7.11
N ASP A 53 7.53 -13.13 5.87
CA ASP A 53 7.82 -14.25 4.97
C ASP A 53 9.30 -14.26 4.57
N ALA A 54 9.94 -13.09 4.41
CA ALA A 54 11.39 -13.00 4.16
C ALA A 54 12.24 -13.50 5.34
N ALA A 55 11.67 -13.60 6.56
CA ALA A 55 12.33 -14.17 7.73
C ALA A 55 12.15 -15.69 7.84
N ALA A 56 11.28 -16.31 7.02
CA ALA A 56 11.30 -17.75 6.83
C ALA A 56 12.57 -18.09 6.03
N PRO A 57 13.43 -19.02 6.50
CA PRO A 57 14.62 -19.40 5.76
C PRO A 57 14.16 -19.91 4.39
N HIS A 58 14.64 -19.22 3.35
CA HIS A 58 14.64 -19.65 1.96
C HIS A 58 14.87 -21.17 1.92
N GLN A 59 13.78 -21.93 1.74
CA GLN A 59 13.92 -23.35 1.55
C GLN A 59 14.61 -23.53 0.21
N SER A 60 15.87 -23.96 0.28
CA SER A 60 16.69 -24.39 -0.84
C SER A 60 15.85 -25.27 -1.75
N THR A 61 15.54 -24.76 -2.94
CA THR A 61 15.02 -25.60 -4.01
C THR A 61 16.21 -26.40 -4.54
N SER A 62 16.09 -27.73 -4.49
CA SER A 62 17.01 -28.70 -5.10
C SER A 62 17.20 -28.47 -6.60
#